data_AF-A0A9P5CK28-F1
#
_entry.id   AF-A0A9P5CK28-F1
#
_cell.length_a   1.000
_cell.length_b   1.000
_cell.length_c   1.000
_cell.angle_alpha   90.00
_cell.angle_beta   90.00
_cell.angle_gamma   90.00
#
_symmetry.space_group_name_H-M   'P 1'
#
loop_
_entity.id
_entity.type
_entity.pdbx_description
1 polymer ?
#
loop_
_entity_poly.entity_id
_entity_poly.type
_entity_poly.pdbx_seq_one_letter_code
_entity_poly.pdbx_strand_id
1 'polypeptide(L)'
;LMTHSSITAHLDLFKPAIAWLQANKPDIPYILSEIGNSLNPTHDYAYQAVLGSALWQVDFQLYALSIGVARFNFQQIMHSGFDLWLPQASGTSQPQVFASYYAQPFVTDFVGSSGTAQVAALDIEDESTGNWAGYAAFEDGVPARLAFVNLNYWNSSSSTTARASQNITVSVPDGVTSVTVDLLSSPLGAGGSADSITYAGSQWTYESAGLEVKGVRDDSQALDVVDGSVSIEVYQSSAVLV
;
A
#
# COMPACT_ATOMS: atom_id res chain seq x y z
N LEU A 1 10.40 0.79 -10.38
CA LEU A 1 9.00 0.65 -9.90
C LEU A 1 9.00 -0.50 -8.89
N MET A 2 8.31 -0.37 -7.74
CA MET A 2 8.21 -1.44 -6.72
C MET A 2 9.55 -1.97 -6.19
N THR A 3 10.34 -1.10 -5.56
CA THR A 3 11.62 -1.51 -4.98
C THR A 3 11.72 -0.97 -3.55
N HIS A 4 11.50 -1.83 -2.57
CA HIS A 4 11.44 -1.45 -1.15
C HIS A 4 12.71 -0.71 -0.71
N SER A 5 13.88 -1.27 -0.98
CA SER A 5 15.17 -0.67 -0.63
C SER A 5 15.41 0.71 -1.25
N SER A 6 14.86 0.95 -2.45
CA SER A 6 14.92 2.29 -3.06
C SER A 6 13.98 3.26 -2.35
N ILE A 7 12.77 2.83 -1.99
CA ILE A 7 11.80 3.66 -1.28
C ILE A 7 12.35 4.08 0.08
N THR A 8 12.85 3.13 0.87
CA THR A 8 13.40 3.38 2.20
C THR A 8 14.65 4.25 2.14
N ALA A 9 15.59 3.97 1.23
CA ALA A 9 16.80 4.79 1.08
C ALA A 9 16.52 6.27 0.77
N HIS A 10 15.47 6.58 0.00
CA HIS A 10 15.09 7.96 -0.27
C HIS A 10 14.36 8.61 0.92
N LEU A 11 13.50 7.87 1.61
CA LEU A 11 12.79 8.37 2.79
C LEU A 11 13.72 8.58 3.99
N ASP A 12 14.80 7.81 4.08
CA ASP A 12 15.82 7.94 5.12
C ASP A 12 16.52 9.29 5.15
N LEU A 13 16.54 10.00 4.01
CA LEU A 13 17.04 11.36 3.92
C LEU A 13 16.25 12.34 4.82
N PHE A 14 15.00 12.01 5.18
CA PHE A 14 14.17 12.84 6.04
C PHE A 14 14.32 12.51 7.54
N LYS A 15 14.87 11.35 7.91
CA LYS A 15 15.03 10.91 9.31
C LYS A 15 15.72 11.96 10.20
N PRO A 16 16.82 12.64 9.78
CA PRO A 16 17.46 13.65 10.63
C PRO A 16 16.54 14.83 10.97
N ALA A 17 15.72 15.28 10.01
CA ALA A 17 14.79 16.39 10.23
C ALA A 17 13.61 15.97 11.12
N ILE A 18 13.09 14.76 10.91
CA ILE A 18 12.03 14.19 11.73
C ILE A 18 12.50 14.04 13.19
N ALA A 19 13.67 13.43 13.39
CA ALA A 19 14.27 13.26 14.73
C ALA A 19 14.54 14.61 15.41
N TRP A 20 14.98 15.62 14.66
CA TRP A 20 15.19 16.96 15.21
C TRP A 20 13.88 17.57 15.70
N LEU A 21 12.78 17.48 14.93
CA LEU A 21 11.47 17.97 15.36
C LEU A 21 10.98 17.22 16.61
N GLN A 22 11.07 15.89 16.62
CA GLN A 22 10.67 15.08 17.79
C GLN A 22 11.42 15.50 19.06
N ALA A 23 12.74 15.75 18.96
CA ALA A 23 13.56 16.12 20.12
C ALA A 23 13.40 17.60 20.56
N ASN A 24 13.17 18.53 19.63
CA ASN A 24 13.28 19.97 19.90
C ASN A 24 11.94 20.73 19.78
N LYS A 25 10.98 20.17 19.06
CA LYS A 25 9.66 20.74 18.73
C LYS A 25 8.60 19.63 18.64
N PRO A 26 8.38 18.84 19.71
CA PRO A 26 7.51 17.65 19.66
C PRO A 26 6.06 17.95 19.25
N ASP A 27 5.58 19.18 19.46
CA ASP A 27 4.24 19.62 19.06
C ASP A 27 4.13 19.99 17.57
N ILE A 28 5.23 19.95 16.80
CA ILE A 28 5.27 20.26 15.37
C ILE A 28 5.44 18.96 14.56
N PRO A 29 4.39 18.49 13.86
CA PRO A 29 4.48 17.28 13.06
C PRO A 29 5.32 17.49 11.79
N TYR A 30 6.02 16.44 11.36
CA TYR A 30 6.64 16.40 10.03
C TYR A 30 5.59 15.96 9.01
N ILE A 31 5.32 16.80 8.00
CA ILE A 31 4.28 16.56 7.00
C ILE A 31 4.91 16.63 5.61
N LEU A 32 4.55 15.68 4.75
CA LEU A 32 4.88 15.72 3.33
C LEU A 32 3.73 16.45 2.60
N SER A 33 3.93 17.75 2.35
CA SER A 33 2.87 18.67 1.90
C SER A 33 2.61 18.70 0.40
N GLU A 34 3.52 18.16 -0.42
CA GLU A 34 3.34 18.00 -1.85
C GLU A 34 4.16 16.80 -2.30
N ILE A 35 3.49 15.70 -2.65
CA ILE A 35 4.13 14.48 -3.12
C ILE A 35 3.41 13.90 -4.34
N GLY A 36 4.17 13.22 -5.18
CA GLY A 36 3.69 12.48 -6.35
C GLY A 36 4.77 11.51 -6.80
N ASN A 37 4.41 10.56 -7.66
CA ASN A 37 5.34 9.52 -8.11
C ASN A 37 5.78 9.78 -9.56
N SER A 38 6.83 10.59 -9.73
CA SER A 38 7.52 10.75 -11.02
C SER A 38 8.44 9.57 -11.28
N LEU A 39 7.87 8.36 -11.38
CA LEU A 39 8.62 7.09 -11.45
C LEU A 39 9.28 6.83 -12.80
N ASN A 40 9.01 7.68 -13.79
CA ASN A 40 9.62 7.65 -15.11
C ASN A 40 9.81 9.11 -15.60
N PRO A 41 11.00 9.47 -16.13
CA PRO A 41 11.25 10.78 -16.74
C PRO A 41 10.26 11.19 -17.84
N THR A 42 9.53 10.24 -18.45
CA THR A 42 8.57 10.50 -19.53
C THR A 42 7.11 10.55 -19.08
N HIS A 43 6.80 10.42 -17.80
CA HIS A 43 5.43 10.42 -17.25
C HIS A 43 4.50 9.39 -17.92
N ASP A 44 4.99 8.16 -18.10
CA ASP A 44 4.23 7.10 -18.76
C ASP A 44 3.16 6.49 -17.82
N TYR A 45 1.90 6.52 -18.27
CA TYR A 45 0.76 5.93 -17.56
C TYR A 45 0.91 4.43 -17.34
N ALA A 46 1.58 3.70 -18.24
CA ALA A 46 1.83 2.27 -18.09
C ALA A 46 2.72 1.96 -16.86
N TYR A 47 3.37 2.98 -16.29
CA TYR A 47 4.20 2.87 -15.09
C TYR A 47 3.60 3.56 -13.87
N GLN A 48 2.81 4.62 -14.06
CA GLN A 48 2.36 5.50 -12.97
C GLN A 48 0.88 5.29 -12.58
N ALA A 49 0.07 4.72 -13.47
CA ALA A 49 -1.36 4.51 -13.29
C ALA A 49 -1.74 3.01 -13.22
N VAL A 50 -0.83 2.18 -12.67
CA VAL A 50 -1.00 0.72 -12.59
C VAL A 50 -0.90 0.21 -11.16
N LEU A 51 -1.25 -1.06 -10.90
CA LEU A 51 -1.18 -1.66 -9.56
C LEU A 51 0.22 -1.53 -8.97
N GLY A 52 1.27 -1.64 -9.79
CA GLY A 52 2.64 -1.52 -9.30
C GLY A 52 2.97 -0.16 -8.70
N SER A 53 2.43 0.94 -9.24
CA SER A 53 2.56 2.27 -8.63
C SER A 53 1.71 2.41 -7.37
N ALA A 54 0.54 1.76 -7.31
CA ALA A 54 -0.27 1.73 -6.10
C ALA A 54 0.46 1.00 -4.95
N LEU A 55 1.08 -0.15 -5.22
CA LEU A 55 1.86 -0.90 -4.23
C LEU A 55 3.12 -0.15 -3.80
N TRP A 56 3.81 0.51 -4.73
CA TRP A 56 4.90 1.45 -4.39
C TRP A 56 4.41 2.54 -3.43
N GLN A 57 3.20 3.07 -3.66
CA GLN A 57 2.64 4.14 -2.85
C GLN A 57 2.14 3.66 -1.47
N VAL A 58 1.69 2.40 -1.36
CA VAL A 58 1.43 1.76 -0.06
C VAL A 58 2.73 1.68 0.74
N ASP A 59 3.77 1.06 0.17
CA ASP A 59 5.09 0.92 0.82
C ASP A 59 5.68 2.27 1.25
N PHE A 60 5.63 3.26 0.35
CA PHE A 60 6.06 4.64 0.62
C PHE A 60 5.34 5.24 1.83
N GLN A 61 4.01 5.16 1.88
CA GLN A 61 3.23 5.76 2.97
C GLN A 61 3.47 5.03 4.28
N LEU A 62 3.47 3.70 4.28
CA LEU A 62 3.66 2.91 5.51
C LEU A 62 5.07 3.06 6.07
N TYR A 63 6.10 3.09 5.22
CA TYR A 63 7.46 3.39 5.67
C TYR A 63 7.58 4.81 6.22
N ALA A 64 7.02 5.80 5.51
CA ALA A 64 7.06 7.19 5.94
C ALA A 64 6.37 7.38 7.31
N LEU A 65 5.23 6.71 7.53
CA LEU A 65 4.56 6.66 8.84
C LEU A 65 5.49 6.06 9.90
N SER A 66 6.17 4.95 9.60
CA SER A 66 7.08 4.28 10.55
C SER A 66 8.27 5.12 10.99
N ILE A 67 8.69 6.09 10.17
CA ILE A 67 9.79 7.00 10.49
C ILE A 67 9.33 8.34 11.07
N GLY A 68 8.01 8.52 11.27
CA GLY A 68 7.44 9.67 11.96
C GLY A 68 6.86 10.78 11.07
N VAL A 69 6.57 10.51 9.79
CA VAL A 69 5.75 11.40 8.96
C VAL A 69 4.29 11.31 9.44
N ALA A 70 3.67 12.45 9.72
CA ALA A 70 2.33 12.50 10.30
C ALA A 70 1.21 12.61 9.26
N ARG A 71 1.50 13.12 8.06
CA ARG A 71 0.50 13.36 7.02
C ARG A 71 1.13 13.46 5.64
N PHE A 72 0.33 13.07 4.65
CA PHE A 72 0.63 13.16 3.23
C PHE A 72 -0.38 14.08 2.54
N ASN A 73 0.06 14.82 1.53
CA ASN A 73 -0.82 15.51 0.61
C ASN A 73 -0.36 15.18 -0.82
N PHE A 74 -1.09 14.26 -1.45
CA PHE A 74 -0.81 13.81 -2.82
C PHE A 74 -1.28 14.86 -3.82
N GLN A 75 -0.33 15.33 -4.63
CA GLN A 75 -0.59 16.32 -5.66
C GLN A 75 -1.53 15.76 -6.72
N GLN A 76 -2.52 16.57 -7.12
CA GLN A 76 -3.44 16.26 -8.22
C GLN A 76 -3.15 17.25 -9.37
N ILE A 77 -2.43 16.79 -10.39
CA ILE A 77 -2.09 17.55 -11.59
C ILE A 77 -2.66 16.82 -12.81
N MET A 78 -3.61 17.45 -13.50
CA MET A 78 -4.13 16.93 -14.77
C MET A 78 -2.99 16.45 -15.68
N HIS A 79 -3.04 15.17 -16.05
CA HIS A 79 -2.10 14.48 -16.92
C HIS A 79 -0.80 13.96 -16.34
N SER A 80 -0.59 14.01 -15.02
CA SER A 80 0.67 13.56 -14.43
C SER A 80 0.85 12.04 -14.47
N GLY A 81 -0.26 11.30 -14.52
CA GLY A 81 -0.29 9.84 -14.44
C GLY A 81 -0.14 9.28 -13.03
N PHE A 82 0.15 10.12 -12.02
CA PHE A 82 0.16 9.75 -10.60
C PHE A 82 -1.04 10.29 -9.81
N ASP A 83 -1.93 11.04 -10.48
CA ASP A 83 -3.16 11.54 -9.88
C ASP A 83 -3.97 10.39 -9.28
N LEU A 84 -4.78 10.68 -8.27
CA LEU A 84 -5.67 9.68 -7.67
C LEU A 84 -6.95 9.55 -8.52
N TRP A 85 -7.41 10.64 -9.12
CA TRP A 85 -8.56 10.64 -10.03
C TRP A 85 -8.46 11.76 -11.07
N LEU A 86 -9.17 11.56 -12.16
CA LEU A 86 -9.42 12.56 -13.19
C LEU A 86 -10.94 12.87 -13.21
N PRO A 87 -11.36 14.07 -12.76
CA PRO A 87 -12.79 14.37 -12.60
C PRO A 87 -13.49 14.71 -13.93
N GLN A 88 -12.74 15.14 -14.93
CA GLN A 88 -13.24 15.53 -16.25
C GLN A 88 -12.27 15.11 -17.34
N ALA A 89 -12.76 14.92 -18.57
CA ALA A 89 -11.90 14.61 -19.69
C ALA A 89 -10.83 15.69 -19.86
N SER A 90 -9.63 15.24 -20.14
CA SER A 90 -8.48 16.11 -20.38
C SER A 90 -7.60 15.42 -21.39
N GLY A 91 -7.14 16.15 -22.41
CA GLY A 91 -6.36 15.59 -23.52
C GLY A 91 -7.01 14.33 -24.11
N THR A 92 -6.28 13.22 -24.12
CA THR A 92 -6.77 11.90 -24.58
C THR A 92 -7.34 11.03 -23.46
N SER A 93 -7.29 11.48 -22.21
CA SER A 93 -7.74 10.73 -21.04
C SER A 93 -9.21 11.03 -20.72
N GLN A 94 -10.00 9.97 -20.53
CA GLN A 94 -11.38 10.07 -20.02
C GLN A 94 -11.37 10.17 -18.49
N PRO A 95 -12.43 10.75 -17.88
CA PRO A 95 -12.60 10.75 -16.44
C PRO A 95 -12.47 9.33 -15.87
N GLN A 96 -11.71 9.17 -14.79
CA GLN A 96 -11.41 7.87 -14.22
C GLN A 96 -10.86 7.99 -12.80
N VAL A 97 -10.93 6.89 -12.05
CA VAL A 97 -10.11 6.68 -10.86
C VAL A 97 -8.82 5.98 -11.31
N PHE A 98 -7.67 6.42 -10.81
CA PHE A 98 -6.39 5.80 -11.16
C PHE A 98 -5.99 4.74 -10.14
N ALA A 99 -5.09 3.83 -10.54
CA ALA A 99 -4.65 2.73 -9.68
C ALA A 99 -4.08 3.21 -8.33
N SER A 100 -3.35 4.33 -8.31
CA SER A 100 -2.79 4.93 -7.09
C SER A 100 -3.84 5.28 -6.03
N TYR A 101 -5.11 5.48 -6.43
CA TYR A 101 -6.22 5.65 -5.48
C TYR A 101 -6.34 4.47 -4.52
N TYR A 102 -6.09 3.24 -4.96
CA TYR A 102 -6.24 2.04 -4.14
C TYR A 102 -5.24 1.96 -3.00
N ALA A 103 -4.16 2.75 -3.02
CA ALA A 103 -3.29 2.90 -1.86
C ALA A 103 -3.98 3.65 -0.70
N GLN A 104 -4.96 4.53 -1.00
CA GLN A 104 -5.62 5.35 0.00
C GLN A 104 -6.52 4.55 0.95
N PRO A 105 -7.50 3.73 0.48
CA PRO A 105 -8.31 2.94 1.40
C PRO A 105 -7.46 1.91 2.16
N PHE A 106 -6.48 1.26 1.51
CA PHE A 106 -5.57 0.34 2.16
C PHE A 106 -4.81 0.98 3.34
N VAL A 107 -4.17 2.12 3.11
CA VAL A 107 -3.40 2.81 4.17
C VAL A 107 -4.34 3.40 5.23
N THR A 108 -5.53 3.84 4.84
CA THR A 108 -6.54 4.37 5.78
C THR A 108 -7.00 3.28 6.76
N ASP A 109 -7.33 2.09 6.25
CA ASP A 109 -7.74 0.98 7.11
C ASP A 109 -6.57 0.47 7.97
N PHE A 110 -5.35 0.45 7.44
CA PHE A 110 -4.14 0.12 8.20
C PHE A 110 -3.90 1.08 9.36
N VAL A 111 -4.00 2.40 9.15
CA VAL A 111 -3.83 3.39 10.23
C VAL A 111 -5.01 3.37 11.18
N GLY A 112 -6.22 3.12 10.68
CA GLY A 112 -7.44 3.10 11.48
C GLY A 112 -7.94 4.49 11.84
N SER A 113 -8.97 4.55 12.69
CA SER A 113 -9.72 5.77 13.01
C SER A 113 -9.44 6.35 14.39
N SER A 114 -8.56 5.73 15.19
CA SER A 114 -8.25 6.17 16.57
C SER A 114 -7.57 7.54 16.61
N GLY A 115 -6.81 7.88 15.57
CA GLY A 115 -5.93 9.05 15.55
C GLY A 115 -4.68 8.91 16.42
N THR A 116 -4.48 7.74 17.04
CA THR A 116 -3.37 7.45 17.97
C THR A 116 -2.49 6.29 17.51
N ALA A 117 -2.80 5.70 16.36
CA ALA A 117 -2.06 4.56 15.83
C ALA A 117 -0.56 4.88 15.66
N GLN A 118 0.29 3.96 16.12
CA GLN A 118 1.73 4.02 15.92
C GLN A 118 2.14 2.98 14.90
N VAL A 119 2.99 3.34 13.95
CA VAL A 119 3.42 2.43 12.88
C VAL A 119 4.86 2.02 13.11
N ALA A 120 5.15 0.73 12.99
CA ALA A 120 6.51 0.21 12.93
C ALA A 120 6.71 -0.60 11.65
N ALA A 121 7.88 -0.48 11.04
CA ALA A 121 8.34 -1.44 10.03
C ALA A 121 8.72 -2.75 10.71
N LEU A 122 8.44 -3.86 10.04
CA LEU A 122 8.73 -5.22 10.52
C LEU A 122 9.91 -5.78 9.74
N ASP A 123 10.81 -6.44 10.45
CA ASP A 123 11.82 -7.30 9.83
C ASP A 123 11.14 -8.62 9.43
N ILE A 124 11.21 -8.96 8.13
CA ILE A 124 10.70 -10.24 7.62
C ILE A 124 11.87 -11.21 7.58
N GLU A 125 11.87 -12.17 8.50
CA GLU A 125 12.87 -13.23 8.55
C GLU A 125 12.75 -14.17 7.35
N ASP A 126 13.88 -14.76 6.94
CA ASP A 126 13.99 -15.70 5.81
C ASP A 126 13.50 -15.18 4.44
N GLU A 127 13.34 -13.86 4.32
CA GLU A 127 13.02 -13.19 3.07
C GLU A 127 14.24 -13.20 2.13
N SER A 128 14.09 -13.82 0.96
CA SER A 128 15.22 -14.11 0.05
C SER A 128 15.31 -13.22 -1.19
N THR A 129 14.28 -12.41 -1.45
CA THR A 129 14.17 -11.55 -2.64
C THR A 129 14.66 -10.12 -2.39
N GLY A 130 14.73 -9.68 -1.13
CA GLY A 130 15.05 -8.32 -0.72
C GLY A 130 13.98 -7.29 -1.07
N ASN A 131 12.76 -7.73 -1.41
CA ASN A 131 11.73 -6.86 -2.00
C ASN A 131 10.33 -7.12 -1.43
N TRP A 132 10.28 -7.37 -0.13
CA TRP A 132 9.06 -7.31 0.66
C TRP A 132 9.10 -6.13 1.61
N ALA A 133 7.92 -5.73 2.06
CA ALA A 133 7.77 -4.79 3.14
C ALA A 133 6.70 -5.29 4.12
N GLY A 134 6.98 -5.16 5.42
CA GLY A 134 6.08 -5.52 6.50
C GLY A 134 5.90 -4.34 7.44
N TYR A 135 4.67 -4.14 7.91
CA TYR A 135 4.33 -3.06 8.83
C TYR A 135 3.32 -3.52 9.88
N ALA A 136 3.42 -2.97 11.08
CA ALA A 136 2.44 -3.13 12.14
C ALA A 136 1.91 -1.77 12.57
N ALA A 137 0.59 -1.67 12.70
CA ALA A 137 -0.08 -0.56 13.36
C ALA A 137 -0.46 -0.99 14.78
N PHE A 138 -0.03 -0.20 15.76
CA PHE A 138 -0.28 -0.43 17.18
C PHE A 138 -1.31 0.57 17.70
N GLU A 139 -2.26 0.06 18.48
CA GLU A 139 -3.21 0.86 19.25
C GLU A 139 -2.90 0.65 20.73
N ASP A 140 -2.62 1.73 21.46
CA ASP A 140 -2.24 1.68 22.88
C ASP A 140 -1.11 0.67 23.20
N GLY A 141 -0.18 0.50 22.26
CA GLY A 141 0.96 -0.41 22.38
C GLY A 141 0.67 -1.88 22.02
N VAL A 142 -0.55 -2.20 21.59
CA VAL A 142 -0.94 -3.54 21.14
C VAL A 142 -1.00 -3.58 19.60
N PRO A 143 -0.37 -4.56 18.93
CA PRO A 143 -0.53 -4.74 17.49
C PRO A 143 -2.01 -4.95 17.15
N ALA A 144 -2.59 -4.06 16.36
CA ALA A 144 -3.99 -4.12 15.97
C ALA A 144 -4.16 -4.56 14.52
N ARG A 145 -3.23 -4.18 13.64
CA ARG A 145 -3.26 -4.47 12.21
C ARG A 145 -1.86 -4.68 11.65
N LEU A 146 -1.75 -5.52 10.63
CA LEU A 146 -0.50 -5.77 9.92
C LEU A 146 -0.68 -5.56 8.42
N ALA A 147 0.35 -5.07 7.75
CA ALA A 147 0.38 -4.98 6.30
C ALA A 147 1.62 -5.66 5.75
N PHE A 148 1.44 -6.49 4.73
CA PHE A 148 2.54 -7.10 3.99
C PHE A 148 2.40 -6.77 2.50
N VAL A 149 3.47 -6.23 1.92
CA VAL A 149 3.53 -5.82 0.52
C VAL A 149 4.58 -6.66 -0.18
N ASN A 150 4.16 -7.49 -1.13
CA ASN A 150 5.07 -8.26 -1.96
C ASN A 150 5.38 -7.47 -3.23
N LEU A 151 6.50 -6.74 -3.20
CA LEU A 151 6.93 -5.89 -4.31
C LEU A 151 7.67 -6.66 -5.40
N ASN A 152 7.82 -7.98 -5.27
CA ASN A 152 8.35 -8.80 -6.36
C ASN A 152 7.47 -8.67 -7.60
N TYR A 153 8.11 -8.32 -8.71
CA TYR A 153 7.41 -7.99 -9.94
C TYR A 153 6.82 -9.23 -10.61
N TRP A 154 5.52 -9.20 -10.85
CA TRP A 154 4.85 -10.11 -11.77
C TRP A 154 3.76 -9.34 -12.51
N ASN A 155 3.69 -9.55 -13.82
CA ASN A 155 2.69 -8.92 -14.69
C ASN A 155 2.27 -9.93 -15.76
N SER A 156 0.97 -10.15 -15.90
CA SER A 156 0.42 -11.18 -16.78
C SER A 156 0.82 -11.03 -18.25
N SER A 157 1.09 -9.79 -18.71
CA SER A 157 1.43 -9.52 -20.11
C SER A 157 2.93 -9.63 -20.42
N SER A 158 3.81 -9.56 -19.42
CA SER A 158 5.26 -9.49 -19.63
C SER A 158 6.07 -10.57 -18.89
N SER A 159 5.52 -11.17 -17.83
CA SER A 159 6.18 -12.24 -17.10
C SER A 159 6.06 -13.57 -17.83
N THR A 160 7.15 -14.35 -17.87
CA THR A 160 7.20 -15.65 -18.56
C THR A 160 6.89 -16.84 -17.65
N THR A 161 6.79 -16.61 -16.34
CA THR A 161 6.50 -17.63 -15.33
C THR A 161 5.12 -17.39 -14.71
N ALA A 162 4.55 -18.46 -14.13
CA ALA A 162 3.36 -18.32 -13.28
C ALA A 162 3.63 -17.36 -12.11
N ARG A 163 2.56 -16.69 -11.64
CA ARG A 163 2.63 -15.79 -10.48
C ARG A 163 2.95 -16.61 -9.24
N ALA A 164 4.09 -16.35 -8.63
CA ALA A 164 4.47 -17.03 -7.40
C ALA A 164 3.78 -16.38 -6.17
N SER A 165 3.66 -17.15 -5.10
CA SER A 165 3.26 -16.71 -3.77
C SER A 165 4.29 -17.16 -2.73
N GLN A 166 4.28 -16.51 -1.57
CA GLN A 166 5.01 -16.96 -0.39
C GLN A 166 4.09 -16.83 0.83
N ASN A 167 4.25 -17.72 1.80
CA ASN A 167 3.53 -17.65 3.06
C ASN A 167 4.33 -16.86 4.08
N ILE A 168 3.67 -15.91 4.75
CA ILE A 168 4.17 -15.24 5.94
C ILE A 168 3.49 -15.86 7.14
N THR A 169 4.27 -16.26 8.13
CA THR A 169 3.74 -16.73 9.42
C THR A 169 3.87 -15.61 10.44
N VAL A 170 2.77 -15.31 11.12
CA VAL A 170 2.70 -14.23 12.09
C VAL A 170 2.19 -14.78 13.42
N SER A 171 2.91 -14.52 14.50
CA SER A 171 2.40 -14.74 15.85
C SER A 171 1.45 -13.62 16.25
N VAL A 172 0.29 -13.99 16.77
CA VAL A 172 -0.76 -13.04 17.17
C VAL A 172 -0.87 -12.94 18.70
N PRO A 173 -1.42 -11.83 19.24
CA PRO A 173 -1.65 -11.71 20.67
C PRO A 173 -2.54 -12.82 21.25
N ASP A 174 -2.35 -13.13 22.53
CA ASP A 174 -3.18 -14.10 23.25
C ASP A 174 -4.67 -13.75 23.15
N GLY A 175 -5.50 -14.77 22.90
CA GLY A 175 -6.95 -14.62 22.80
C GLY A 175 -7.46 -14.26 21.39
N VAL A 176 -6.58 -13.96 20.43
CA VAL A 176 -6.97 -13.85 19.01
C VAL A 176 -7.16 -15.26 18.45
N THR A 177 -8.39 -15.57 18.01
CA THR A 177 -8.74 -16.90 17.46
C THR A 177 -8.84 -16.92 15.93
N SER A 178 -9.02 -15.75 15.31
CA SER A 178 -9.14 -15.59 13.86
C SER A 178 -8.70 -14.20 13.45
N VAL A 179 -8.17 -14.06 12.24
CA VAL A 179 -7.86 -12.77 11.60
C VAL A 179 -8.63 -12.64 10.29
N THR A 180 -8.85 -11.40 9.84
CA THR A 180 -9.38 -11.13 8.50
C THR A 180 -8.22 -10.69 7.63
N VAL A 181 -8.08 -11.25 6.43
CA VAL A 181 -7.04 -10.87 5.48
C VAL A 181 -7.71 -10.25 4.25
N ASP A 182 -7.45 -8.96 4.03
CA ASP A 182 -7.97 -8.20 2.91
C ASP A 182 -6.88 -8.00 1.84
N LEU A 183 -7.17 -8.42 0.61
CA LEU A 183 -6.24 -8.41 -0.51
C LEU A 183 -6.38 -7.13 -1.34
N LEU A 184 -5.26 -6.44 -1.58
CA LEU A 184 -5.09 -5.47 -2.66
C LEU A 184 -4.38 -6.14 -3.84
N SER A 185 -5.11 -6.39 -4.93
CA SER A 185 -4.53 -7.02 -6.12
C SER A 185 -5.30 -6.81 -7.42
N SER A 186 -4.68 -7.24 -8.52
CA SER A 186 -5.28 -7.40 -9.85
C SER A 186 -4.86 -8.77 -10.42
N PRO A 187 -5.70 -9.44 -11.22
CA PRO A 187 -5.32 -10.64 -11.95
C PRO A 187 -4.22 -10.36 -12.99
N LEU A 188 -4.08 -9.10 -13.41
CA LEU A 188 -3.04 -8.64 -14.35
C LEU A 188 -1.69 -8.37 -13.66
N GLY A 189 -1.62 -8.47 -12.33
CA GLY A 189 -0.42 -8.17 -11.55
C GLY A 189 -0.07 -6.69 -11.61
N ALA A 190 1.23 -6.38 -11.59
CA ALA A 190 1.74 -5.01 -11.50
C ALA A 190 1.25 -4.07 -12.61
N GLY A 191 0.85 -4.60 -13.77
CA GLY A 191 0.34 -3.82 -14.91
C GLY A 191 -1.17 -3.53 -14.87
N GLY A 192 -1.90 -4.02 -13.86
CA GLY A 192 -3.35 -3.83 -13.77
C GLY A 192 -3.73 -2.36 -13.66
N SER A 193 -4.71 -1.92 -14.46
CA SER A 193 -5.35 -0.60 -14.32
C SER A 193 -6.49 -0.66 -13.30
N ALA A 194 -7.02 0.50 -12.90
CA ALA A 194 -8.00 0.63 -11.81
C ALA A 194 -9.26 -0.24 -11.95
N ASP A 195 -9.67 -0.54 -13.18
CA ASP A 195 -10.81 -1.41 -13.51
C ASP A 195 -10.57 -2.90 -13.19
N SER A 196 -9.31 -3.30 -13.07
CA SER A 196 -8.90 -4.67 -12.73
C SER A 196 -8.42 -4.84 -11.29
N ILE A 197 -8.20 -3.74 -10.57
CA ILE A 197 -7.73 -3.73 -9.19
C ILE A 197 -8.94 -3.80 -8.26
N THR A 198 -8.79 -4.53 -7.17
CA THR A 198 -9.71 -4.51 -6.02
C THR A 198 -8.89 -4.45 -4.73
N TYR A 199 -9.49 -3.87 -3.69
CA TYR A 199 -9.02 -3.94 -2.32
C TYR A 199 -10.17 -4.42 -1.43
N ALA A 200 -9.98 -5.52 -0.68
CA ALA A 200 -11.05 -6.15 0.11
C ALA A 200 -12.32 -6.47 -0.73
N GLY A 201 -12.11 -6.74 -2.03
CA GLY A 201 -13.20 -7.00 -2.98
C GLY A 201 -13.92 -5.75 -3.50
N SER A 202 -13.49 -4.57 -3.08
CA SER A 202 -14.09 -3.28 -3.46
C SER A 202 -13.37 -2.61 -4.62
N GLN A 203 -14.12 -1.82 -5.40
CA GLN A 203 -13.61 -0.92 -6.43
C GLN A 203 -14.15 0.51 -6.25
N TRP A 204 -13.38 1.46 -6.77
CA TRP A 204 -13.78 2.87 -6.92
C TRP A 204 -13.61 3.26 -8.37
N THR A 205 -14.66 3.80 -8.98
CA THR A 205 -14.69 4.08 -10.42
C THR A 205 -15.27 5.46 -10.70
N TYR A 206 -15.17 5.89 -11.96
CA TYR A 206 -15.85 7.12 -12.38
C TYR A 206 -17.37 6.98 -12.35
N GLU A 207 -17.91 5.81 -12.73
CA GLU A 207 -19.35 5.51 -12.76
C GLU A 207 -19.98 5.54 -11.37
N SER A 208 -19.21 5.16 -10.36
CA SER A 208 -19.61 5.25 -8.95
C SER A 208 -19.41 6.66 -8.36
N ALA A 209 -18.91 7.61 -9.14
CA ALA A 209 -18.53 8.96 -8.69
C ALA A 209 -17.58 8.92 -7.47
N GLY A 210 -16.68 7.92 -7.42
CA GLY A 210 -15.76 7.72 -6.31
C GLY A 210 -16.39 7.11 -5.05
N LEU A 211 -17.62 6.59 -5.12
CA LEU A 211 -18.19 5.77 -4.06
C LEU A 211 -17.67 4.33 -4.14
N GLU A 212 -17.55 3.68 -2.99
CA GLU A 212 -17.11 2.29 -2.91
C GLU A 212 -18.17 1.34 -3.50
N VAL A 213 -17.76 0.51 -4.46
CA VAL A 213 -18.55 -0.61 -4.99
C VAL A 213 -18.00 -1.90 -4.39
N LYS A 214 -18.77 -2.53 -3.50
CA LYS A 214 -18.37 -3.75 -2.78
C LYS A 214 -18.72 -5.03 -3.55
N GLY A 215 -18.04 -6.12 -3.21
CA GLY A 215 -18.37 -7.46 -3.70
C GLY A 215 -18.06 -7.67 -5.19
N VAL A 216 -17.09 -6.93 -5.73
CA VAL A 216 -16.63 -7.08 -7.11
C VAL A 216 -15.76 -8.34 -7.26
N ARG A 217 -14.96 -8.65 -6.24
CA ARG A 217 -14.18 -9.89 -6.14
C ARG A 217 -14.19 -10.42 -4.70
N ASP A 218 -14.09 -11.73 -4.54
CA ASP A 218 -13.91 -12.35 -3.22
C ASP A 218 -12.42 -12.29 -2.84
N ASP A 219 -12.05 -11.20 -2.18
CA ASP A 219 -10.66 -10.82 -1.88
C ASP A 219 -10.41 -10.65 -0.37
N SER A 220 -11.37 -11.08 0.45
CA SER A 220 -11.30 -11.04 1.89
C SER A 220 -11.48 -12.46 2.42
N GLN A 221 -10.60 -12.92 3.30
CA GLN A 221 -10.71 -14.25 3.89
C GLN A 221 -10.49 -14.21 5.39
N ALA A 222 -11.27 -14.98 6.13
CA ALA A 222 -11.01 -15.24 7.54
C ALA A 222 -10.05 -16.42 7.66
N LEU A 223 -8.97 -16.25 8.42
CA LEU A 223 -8.01 -17.31 8.72
C LEU A 223 -8.04 -17.61 10.22
N ASP A 224 -8.12 -18.90 10.55
CA ASP A 224 -8.05 -19.36 11.94
C ASP A 224 -6.61 -19.26 12.47
N VAL A 225 -6.49 -18.89 13.73
CA VAL A 225 -5.21 -18.89 14.45
C VAL A 225 -4.96 -20.30 14.99
N VAL A 226 -3.81 -20.86 14.65
CA VAL A 226 -3.38 -22.20 15.08
C VAL A 226 -2.10 -22.04 15.88
N ASP A 227 -2.12 -22.55 17.12
CA ASP A 227 -0.97 -22.48 18.05
C ASP A 227 -0.39 -21.06 18.22
N GLY A 228 -1.29 -20.06 18.29
CA GLY A 228 -0.93 -18.65 18.48
C GLY A 228 -0.35 -17.98 17.24
N SER A 229 -0.44 -18.60 16.06
CA SER A 229 0.04 -18.01 14.80
C SER A 229 -0.95 -18.19 13.65
N VAL A 230 -0.81 -17.37 12.62
CA VAL A 230 -1.55 -17.46 11.35
C VAL A 230 -0.57 -17.50 10.19
N SER A 231 -0.87 -18.30 9.16
CA SER A 231 -0.10 -18.37 7.91
C SER A 231 -0.87 -17.69 6.79
N ILE A 232 -0.28 -16.67 6.18
CA ILE A 232 -0.91 -15.80 5.20
C ILE A 232 -0.18 -15.93 3.86
N GLU A 233 -0.88 -16.36 2.82
CA GLU A 233 -0.33 -16.42 1.46
C GLU A 233 -0.36 -15.03 0.79
N VAL A 234 0.77 -14.56 0.28
CA VAL A 234 0.86 -13.28 -0.43
C VAL A 234 1.55 -13.47 -1.79
N TYR A 235 0.83 -13.13 -2.85
CA TYR A 235 1.28 -13.26 -4.24
C TYR A 235 2.21 -12.12 -4.64
N GLN A 236 3.10 -12.38 -5.60
CA GLN A 236 3.92 -11.34 -6.25
C GLN A 236 3.04 -10.19 -6.74
N SER A 237 3.47 -8.94 -6.56
CA SER A 237 2.71 -7.75 -6.96
C SER A 237 1.32 -7.67 -6.33
N SER A 238 1.26 -7.86 -5.02
CA SER A 238 0.05 -7.67 -4.21
C SER A 238 0.40 -7.18 -2.81
N ALA A 239 -0.62 -6.73 -2.08
CA ALA A 239 -0.50 -6.43 -0.66
C ALA A 239 -1.68 -7.03 0.10
N VAL A 240 -1.47 -7.37 1.36
CA VAL A 240 -2.52 -7.81 2.28
C VAL A 240 -2.55 -6.93 3.52
N LEU A 241 -3.75 -6.63 4.00
CA LEU A 241 -4.03 -6.07 5.32
C LEU A 241 -4.59 -7.20 6.20
N VAL A 242 -4.14 -7.27 7.46
CA VAL A 242 -4.52 -8.27 8.46
C VAL A 242 -4.99 -7.59 9.73
#